data_AF-A0AAU4U568-F1
#
_entry.id   AF-A0AAU4U568-F1
#
_cell.length_a   1.000
_cell.length_b   1.000
_cell.length_c   1.000
_cell.angle_alpha   90.00
_cell.angle_beta   90.00
_cell.angle_gamma   90.00
#
_symmetry.space_group_name_H-M   'P 1'
#
loop_
_entity.id
_entity.type
_entity.pdbx_description
1 polymer ?
#
loop_
_entity_poly.entity_id
_entity_poly.type
_entity_poly.pdbx_seq_one_letter_code
_entity_poly.pdbx_strand_id
1 'polypeptide(L)'
;MLDLFGDGFVRDPYPWLAALRSESPVHHDAATGLWLVSRYGDVRRVLLDPAVFHPDNALRAVTPLPVAVLRVLARAGFTLPSALANNGTPSHAGRRRVVTRFFNAERVTAAAPMIRRVAEELLDRARSELDATSRCELFTSFAQVLPCRVLMELLGIDRVAPATLIRWSDAALELFWGRPARSAWSWC
;
A
#
# COMPACT_ATOMS: atom_id res chain seq x y z
N MET A 1 2.20 -25.37 -5.26
CA MET A 1 1.13 -24.37 -5.43
C MET A 1 1.70 -23.03 -4.96
N LEU A 2 1.64 -21.99 -5.80
CA LEU A 2 2.09 -20.65 -5.42
C LEU A 2 1.19 -20.11 -4.31
N ASP A 3 1.75 -19.82 -3.13
CA ASP A 3 1.02 -19.15 -2.05
C ASP A 3 1.53 -17.72 -1.89
N LEU A 4 0.77 -16.75 -2.41
CA LEU A 4 1.13 -15.33 -2.41
C LEU A 4 1.25 -14.71 -1.01
N PHE A 5 0.72 -15.38 0.01
CA PHE A 5 0.72 -14.91 1.40
C PHE A 5 1.59 -15.79 2.32
N GLY A 6 2.25 -16.82 1.77
CA GLY A 6 3.11 -17.70 2.55
C GLY A 6 4.46 -17.05 2.85
N ASP A 7 5.06 -17.38 4.00
CA ASP A 7 6.35 -16.82 4.46
C ASP A 7 7.46 -16.90 3.41
N GLY A 8 7.47 -17.96 2.59
CA GLY A 8 8.44 -18.12 1.51
C GLY A 8 8.31 -17.03 0.44
N PHE A 9 7.09 -16.73 0.00
CA PHE A 9 6.83 -15.68 -0.99
C PHE A 9 7.04 -14.29 -0.41
N VAL A 10 6.57 -14.04 0.83
CA VAL A 10 6.71 -12.74 1.50
C VAL A 10 8.19 -12.39 1.75
N ARG A 11 9.01 -13.38 2.11
CA ARG A 11 10.45 -13.19 2.35
C ARG A 11 11.24 -12.99 1.06
N ASP A 12 10.96 -13.80 0.05
CA ASP A 12 11.63 -13.71 -1.25
C ASP A 12 10.66 -14.11 -2.38
N PRO A 13 9.97 -13.14 -3.01
CA PRO A 13 9.02 -13.42 -4.07
C PRO A 13 9.71 -13.74 -5.40
N TYR A 14 11.00 -13.41 -5.58
CA TYR A 14 11.62 -13.40 -6.90
C TYR A 14 11.75 -14.80 -7.55
N PRO A 15 12.11 -15.88 -6.82
CA PRO A 15 12.11 -17.23 -7.38
C PRO A 15 10.73 -17.66 -7.87
N TRP A 16 9.68 -17.36 -7.10
CA TRP A 16 8.29 -17.66 -7.46
C TRP A 16 7.83 -16.88 -8.68
N LEU A 17 8.15 -15.58 -8.73
CA LEU A 17 7.85 -14.72 -9.89
C LEU A 17 8.67 -15.15 -11.12
N ALA A 18 9.87 -15.68 -10.96
CA ALA A 18 10.68 -16.23 -12.05
C ALA A 18 10.04 -17.47 -12.66
N ALA A 19 9.64 -18.44 -11.83
CA ALA A 19 8.91 -19.63 -12.26
C ALA A 19 7.59 -19.25 -12.95
N LEU A 20 6.85 -18.27 -12.40
CA LEU A 20 5.62 -17.78 -13.01
C LEU A 20 5.88 -17.23 -14.42
N ARG A 21 6.94 -16.42 -14.62
CA ARG A 21 7.29 -15.86 -15.94
C ARG A 21 7.68 -16.91 -16.98
N SER A 22 8.36 -17.98 -16.56
CA SER A 22 8.84 -19.04 -17.46
C SER A 22 7.75 -20.04 -17.79
N GLU A 23 7.01 -20.50 -16.79
CA GLU A 23 6.13 -21.68 -16.91
C GLU A 23 4.66 -21.32 -17.11
N SER A 24 4.16 -20.27 -16.46
CA SER A 24 2.74 -19.90 -16.48
C SER A 24 2.56 -18.36 -16.43
N PRO A 25 3.02 -17.62 -17.45
CA PRO A 25 3.16 -16.16 -17.39
C PRO A 25 1.86 -15.39 -17.15
N VAL A 26 0.74 -16.01 -17.52
CA VAL A 26 -0.62 -15.65 -17.16
C VAL A 26 -1.22 -16.86 -16.43
N HIS A 27 -1.45 -16.74 -15.13
CA HIS A 27 -1.87 -17.85 -14.27
C HIS A 27 -3.16 -17.49 -13.53
N HIS A 28 -4.14 -18.40 -13.52
CA HIS A 28 -5.32 -18.23 -12.69
C HIS A 28 -5.06 -18.82 -11.29
N ASP A 29 -4.96 -17.96 -10.29
CA ASP A 29 -4.85 -18.38 -8.89
C ASP A 29 -6.23 -18.73 -8.34
N ALA A 30 -6.47 -20.02 -8.09
CA ALA A 30 -7.75 -20.48 -7.55
C ALA A 30 -8.01 -20.00 -6.11
N ALA A 31 -6.98 -19.66 -5.34
CA ALA A 31 -7.16 -19.23 -3.95
C ALA A 31 -7.77 -17.83 -3.83
N THR A 32 -7.35 -16.90 -4.69
CA THR A 32 -7.90 -15.53 -4.75
C THR A 32 -8.91 -15.33 -5.87
N GLY A 33 -8.97 -16.23 -6.85
CA GLY A 33 -9.75 -16.08 -8.08
C GLY A 33 -9.18 -15.03 -9.04
N LEU A 34 -7.93 -14.59 -8.84
CA LEU A 34 -7.27 -13.58 -9.66
C LEU A 34 -6.42 -14.19 -10.75
N TRP A 35 -6.27 -13.43 -11.84
CA TRP A 35 -5.27 -13.69 -12.87
C TRP A 35 -3.96 -12.99 -12.50
N LEU A 36 -2.89 -13.76 -12.35
CA LEU A 36 -1.54 -13.28 -12.12
C LEU A 36 -0.84 -13.10 -13.47
N VAL A 37 -0.34 -11.89 -13.72
CA VAL A 37 0.38 -11.52 -14.95
C VAL A 37 1.80 -11.12 -14.57
N SER A 38 2.80 -11.78 -15.15
CA SER A 38 4.18 -11.72 -14.63
C SER A 38 5.23 -11.22 -15.62
N ARG A 39 4.99 -11.29 -16.93
CA ARG A 39 5.91 -10.75 -17.94
C ARG A 39 5.69 -9.26 -18.09
N TYR A 40 6.79 -8.52 -18.20
CA TYR A 40 6.77 -7.06 -18.34
C TYR A 40 5.85 -6.57 -19.46
N GLY A 41 5.93 -7.18 -20.65
CA GLY A 41 5.11 -6.80 -21.80
C GLY A 41 3.60 -6.94 -21.53
N ASP A 42 3.22 -8.02 -20.86
CA ASP A 42 1.82 -8.32 -20.53
C ASP A 42 1.31 -7.38 -19.43
N VAL A 43 2.08 -7.17 -18.37
CA VAL A 43 1.75 -6.20 -17.31
C VAL A 43 1.60 -4.79 -17.89
N ARG A 44 2.53 -4.36 -18.74
CA ARG A 44 2.48 -3.06 -19.39
C ARG A 44 1.25 -2.92 -20.28
N ARG A 45 0.88 -3.97 -21.03
CA ARG A 45 -0.35 -3.98 -21.85
C ARG A 45 -1.59 -3.81 -20.97
N VAL A 46 -1.69 -4.56 -19.87
CA VAL A 46 -2.81 -4.47 -18.92
C VAL A 46 -2.94 -3.05 -18.36
N LEU A 47 -1.83 -2.45 -17.92
CA LEU A 47 -1.84 -1.11 -17.32
C LEU A 47 -2.13 0.03 -18.31
N LEU A 48 -1.87 -0.16 -19.61
CA LEU A 48 -2.07 0.85 -20.64
C LEU A 48 -3.40 0.77 -21.37
N ASP A 49 -4.18 -0.29 -21.15
CA ASP A 49 -5.50 -0.48 -21.76
C ASP A 49 -6.61 -0.52 -20.70
N PRO A 50 -6.92 0.63 -20.05
CA PRO A 50 -7.93 0.71 -19.00
C PRO A 50 -9.37 0.56 -19.52
N ALA A 51 -9.57 0.52 -20.84
CA ALA A 51 -10.86 0.24 -21.47
C ALA A 51 -11.18 -1.27 -21.45
N VAL A 52 -10.15 -2.11 -21.48
CA VAL A 52 -10.28 -3.57 -21.34
C VAL A 52 -10.05 -4.00 -19.88
N PHE A 53 -9.03 -3.44 -19.23
CA PHE A 53 -8.63 -3.78 -17.87
C PHE A 53 -9.01 -2.67 -16.89
N HIS A 54 -10.26 -2.69 -16.46
CA HIS A 54 -10.80 -1.72 -15.52
C HIS A 54 -10.12 -1.80 -14.14
N PRO A 55 -9.76 -0.66 -13.52
CA PRO A 55 -9.07 -0.63 -12.23
C PRO A 55 -10.01 -0.76 -11.02
N ASP A 56 -11.31 -0.93 -11.22
CA ASP A 56 -12.35 -0.89 -10.17
C ASP A 56 -12.18 -1.95 -9.07
N ASN A 57 -11.36 -2.97 -9.30
CA ASN A 57 -10.99 -3.97 -8.30
C ASN A 57 -9.75 -3.61 -7.47
N ALA A 58 -9.03 -2.53 -7.76
CA ALA A 58 -7.75 -2.20 -7.13
C ALA A 58 -7.83 -2.00 -5.59
N LEU A 59 -9.00 -1.65 -5.08
CA LEU A 59 -9.29 -1.53 -3.64
C LEU A 59 -10.39 -2.50 -3.16
N ARG A 60 -10.60 -3.62 -3.87
CA ARG A 60 -11.41 -4.73 -3.36
C ARG A 60 -10.52 -5.63 -2.52
N ALA A 61 -11.05 -6.13 -1.40
CA ALA A 61 -10.33 -7.10 -0.58
C ALA A 61 -9.94 -8.32 -1.43
N VAL A 62 -8.64 -8.63 -1.46
CA VAL A 62 -8.07 -9.75 -2.22
C VAL A 62 -8.50 -11.11 -1.64
N THR A 63 -8.84 -11.13 -0.35
CA THR A 63 -9.40 -12.30 0.32
C THR A 63 -10.85 -12.07 0.75
N PRO A 64 -11.72 -13.10 0.68
CA PRO A 64 -13.10 -12.97 1.14
C PRO A 64 -13.18 -12.58 2.61
N LEU A 65 -13.87 -11.48 2.91
CA LEU A 65 -14.05 -11.01 4.28
C LEU A 65 -15.13 -11.85 5.01
N PRO A 66 -14.86 -12.33 6.24
CA PRO A 66 -15.86 -13.00 7.05
C PRO A 66 -17.07 -12.10 7.38
N VAL A 67 -18.26 -12.69 7.55
CA VAL A 67 -19.50 -11.96 7.88
C VAL A 67 -19.35 -11.10 9.14
N ALA A 68 -18.58 -11.54 10.14
CA ALA A 68 -18.31 -10.77 11.35
C ALA A 68 -17.59 -9.43 11.04
N VAL A 69 -16.58 -9.46 10.16
CA VAL A 69 -15.86 -8.26 9.72
C VAL A 69 -16.78 -7.33 8.95
N LEU A 70 -17.59 -7.86 8.02
CA LEU A 70 -18.56 -7.06 7.27
C LEU A 70 -19.57 -6.35 8.20
N ARG A 71 -20.00 -7.00 9.27
CA ARG A 71 -20.88 -6.37 10.29
C ARG A 71 -20.18 -5.24 11.04
N VAL A 72 -18.89 -5.40 11.39
CA VAL A 72 -18.11 -4.33 12.02
C VAL A 72 -17.97 -3.13 11.08
N LEU A 73 -17.60 -3.36 9.82
CA LEU A 73 -17.49 -2.30 8.82
C LEU A 73 -18.82 -1.58 8.61
N ALA A 74 -19.92 -2.32 8.48
CA ALA A 74 -21.26 -1.75 8.34
C ALA A 74 -21.68 -0.90 9.54
N ARG A 75 -21.44 -1.38 10.77
CA ARG A 75 -21.73 -0.62 12.01
C ARG A 75 -20.89 0.65 12.13
N ALA A 76 -19.65 0.62 11.64
CA ALA A 76 -18.79 1.78 11.58
C ALA A 76 -19.15 2.77 10.45
N GLY A 77 -20.17 2.45 9.63
CA GLY A 77 -20.52 3.26 8.46
C GLY A 77 -19.42 3.29 7.40
N PHE A 78 -18.55 2.27 7.38
CA PHE A 78 -17.44 2.22 6.45
C PHE A 78 -17.95 2.15 5.02
N THR A 79 -17.52 3.12 4.22
CA THR A 79 -17.76 3.15 2.78
C THR A 79 -16.45 3.45 2.08
N LEU A 80 -16.22 2.80 0.95
CA LEU A 80 -15.05 3.06 0.11
C LEU A 80 -15.53 3.63 -1.23
N PRO A 81 -15.69 4.95 -1.33
CA PRO A 81 -16.00 5.56 -2.62
C PRO A 81 -14.85 5.29 -3.59
N SER A 82 -15.16 5.32 -4.88
CA SER A 82 -14.12 5.32 -5.91
C SER A 82 -13.16 6.49 -5.66
N ALA A 83 -11.88 6.18 -5.51
CA ALA A 83 -10.76 7.10 -5.33
C ALA A 83 -10.15 7.44 -6.70
N LEU A 84 -8.86 7.74 -6.77
CA LEU A 84 -8.14 7.86 -8.03
C LEU A 84 -7.71 6.48 -8.56
N ALA A 85 -7.22 5.60 -7.68
CA ALA A 85 -6.61 4.32 -8.04
C ALA A 85 -7.61 3.25 -8.53
N ASN A 86 -8.89 3.32 -8.12
CA ASN A 86 -9.94 2.36 -8.45
C ASN A 86 -11.11 3.01 -9.20
N ASN A 87 -10.83 3.93 -10.12
CA ASN A 87 -11.86 4.64 -10.88
C ASN A 87 -11.78 4.34 -12.36
N GLY A 88 -12.56 3.37 -12.83
CA GLY A 88 -12.70 3.08 -14.25
C GLY A 88 -13.70 4.00 -14.99
N THR A 89 -14.33 4.95 -14.30
CA THR A 89 -15.37 5.80 -14.88
C THR A 89 -14.79 7.01 -15.62
N PRO A 90 -15.59 7.70 -16.47
CA PRO A 90 -15.16 8.94 -17.14
C PRO A 90 -14.69 10.06 -16.20
N SER A 91 -15.05 10.00 -14.91
CA SER A 91 -14.62 10.98 -13.91
C SER A 91 -13.12 10.89 -13.56
N HIS A 92 -12.43 9.80 -13.93
CA HIS A 92 -11.02 9.58 -13.58
C HIS A 92 -10.10 10.71 -14.03
N ALA A 93 -10.23 11.20 -15.26
CA ALA A 93 -9.40 12.28 -15.79
C ALA A 93 -9.57 13.59 -15.00
N GLY A 94 -10.79 13.89 -14.57
CA GLY A 94 -11.09 15.06 -13.73
C GLY A 94 -10.43 14.95 -12.36
N ARG A 95 -10.61 13.82 -11.68
CA ARG A 95 -9.97 13.57 -10.37
C ARG A 95 -8.45 13.61 -10.46
N ARG A 96 -7.87 12.96 -11.49
CA ARG A 96 -6.43 12.96 -11.73
C ARG A 96 -5.91 14.39 -11.87
N ARG A 97 -6.59 15.23 -12.65
CA ARG A 97 -6.20 16.63 -12.89
C ARG A 97 -6.15 17.44 -11.59
N VAL A 98 -7.06 17.21 -10.65
CA VAL A 98 -7.04 17.86 -9.33
C VAL A 98 -5.82 17.39 -8.53
N VAL A 99 -5.62 16.08 -8.42
CA VAL A 99 -4.51 15.50 -7.64
C VAL A 99 -3.14 15.90 -8.22
N THR A 100 -2.95 15.85 -9.54
CA THR A 100 -1.67 16.16 -10.19
C THR A 100 -1.22 17.61 -10.02
N ARG A 101 -2.12 18.54 -9.66
CA ARG A 101 -1.73 19.91 -9.32
C ARG A 101 -0.83 19.98 -8.09
N PHE A 102 -0.99 19.03 -7.16
CA PHE A 102 -0.19 18.95 -5.93
C PHE A 102 1.10 18.15 -6.11
N PHE A 103 1.16 17.25 -7.11
CA PHE A 103 2.28 16.35 -7.35
C PHE A 103 2.94 16.57 -8.73
N ASN A 104 3.04 17.82 -9.18
CA ASN A 104 3.77 18.15 -10.40
C ASN A 104 5.28 18.26 -10.14
N ALA A 105 6.09 18.24 -11.21
CA ALA A 105 7.56 18.21 -11.11
C ALA A 105 8.13 19.39 -10.30
N GLU A 106 7.56 20.59 -10.45
CA GLU A 106 7.97 21.78 -9.70
C GLU A 106 7.69 21.61 -8.20
N ARG A 107 6.49 21.16 -7.83
CA ARG A 107 6.11 20.91 -6.42
C ARG A 107 6.94 19.81 -5.79
N VAL A 108 7.20 18.72 -6.51
CA VAL A 108 8.06 17.62 -6.04
C VAL A 108 9.48 18.11 -5.82
N THR A 109 10.03 18.91 -6.74
CA THR A 109 11.37 19.49 -6.61
C THR A 109 11.44 20.45 -5.42
N ALA A 110 10.43 21.31 -5.26
CA ALA A 110 10.33 22.24 -4.15
C ALA A 110 10.13 21.56 -2.78
N ALA A 111 9.65 20.31 -2.75
CA ALA A 111 9.53 19.52 -1.52
C ALA A 111 10.87 18.96 -1.03
N ALA A 112 11.90 18.90 -1.87
CA ALA A 112 13.17 18.25 -1.53
C ALA A 112 13.85 18.82 -0.26
N PRO A 113 13.91 20.16 -0.04
CA PRO A 113 14.44 20.71 1.22
C PRO A 113 13.64 20.28 2.45
N MET A 114 12.31 20.24 2.35
CA MET A 114 11.45 19.78 3.44
C MET A 114 11.70 18.30 3.76
N ILE A 115 11.71 17.45 2.72
CA ILE A 115 11.98 16.00 2.88
C ILE A 115 13.34 15.78 3.53
N ARG A 116 14.37 16.54 3.10
CA ARG A 116 15.71 16.48 3.68
C ARG A 116 15.68 16.84 5.17
N ARG A 117 15.04 17.95 5.54
CA ARG A 117 14.90 18.35 6.95
C ARG A 117 14.21 17.27 7.78
N VAL A 118 13.10 16.71 7.28
CA VAL A 118 12.39 15.63 7.99
C VAL A 118 13.28 14.40 8.15
N ALA A 119 14.06 14.04 7.13
CA ALA A 119 15.00 12.93 7.19
C ALA A 119 16.12 13.19 8.21
N GLU A 120 16.74 14.38 8.19
CA GLU A 120 17.78 14.78 9.14
C GLU A 120 17.28 14.72 10.58
N GLU A 121 16.10 15.28 10.88
CA GLU A 121 15.49 15.20 12.21
C GLU A 121 15.26 13.76 12.69
N LEU A 122 14.87 12.85 11.79
CA LEU A 122 14.66 11.44 12.14
C LEU A 122 15.99 10.72 12.36
N LEU A 123 17.01 11.02 11.54
CA LEU A 123 18.36 10.47 11.69
C LEU A 123 19.04 10.97 12.97
N ASP A 124 18.83 12.21 13.38
CA ASP A 124 19.39 12.75 14.63
C ASP A 124 18.78 12.08 15.86
N ARG A 125 17.49 11.74 15.82
CA ARG A 125 16.84 10.93 16.85
C ARG A 125 17.36 9.50 16.86
N ALA A 126 17.46 8.87 15.70
CA ALA A 126 18.01 7.52 15.56
C ALA A 126 19.48 7.45 16.05
N ARG A 127 20.27 8.49 15.77
CA ARG A 127 21.65 8.62 16.27
C ARG A 127 21.68 8.75 17.80
N SER A 128 20.85 9.61 18.37
CA SER A 128 20.74 9.76 19.83
C SER A 128 20.37 8.43 20.51
N GLU A 129 19.46 7.65 19.92
CA GLU A 129 19.07 6.32 20.41
C GLU A 129 20.24 5.33 20.33
N LEU A 130 20.96 5.33 19.21
CA LEU A 130 22.15 4.50 19.00
C LEU A 130 23.25 4.85 20.01
N ASP A 131 23.52 6.13 20.24
CA ASP A 131 24.56 6.57 21.18
C ASP A 131 24.20 6.18 22.63
N ALA A 132 22.92 6.26 23.00
CA ALA A 132 22.45 5.93 24.35
C ALA A 132 22.35 4.42 24.62
N THR A 133 22.03 3.61 23.60
CA THR A 133 21.69 2.18 23.79
C THR A 133 22.59 1.21 23.02
N SER A 134 23.53 1.72 22.22
CA SER A 134 24.32 0.95 21.24
C SER A 134 23.48 0.17 20.22
N ARG A 135 22.20 0.52 20.07
CA ARG A 135 21.27 -0.10 19.11
C ARG A 135 20.28 0.94 18.58
N CYS A 136 19.84 0.77 17.34
CA CYS A 136 18.71 1.51 16.78
C CYS A 136 18.00 0.63 15.75
N GLU A 137 16.67 0.62 15.75
CA GLU A 137 15.88 -0.07 14.72
C GLU A 137 15.44 0.93 13.64
N LEU A 138 16.14 0.91 12.50
CA LEU A 138 15.95 1.89 11.43
C LEU A 138 14.55 1.84 10.82
N PHE A 139 13.85 0.70 10.85
CA PHE A 139 12.49 0.64 10.33
C PHE A 139 11.55 1.52 11.15
N THR A 140 11.50 1.31 12.47
CA THR A 140 10.61 2.03 13.37
C THR A 140 11.06 3.46 13.65
N SER A 141 12.37 3.72 13.62
CA SER A 141 12.92 5.05 13.94
C SER A 141 13.03 5.96 12.71
N PHE A 142 13.06 5.41 11.49
CA PHE A 142 13.25 6.19 10.26
C PHE A 142 12.34 5.76 9.11
N ALA A 143 12.47 4.52 8.61
CA ALA A 143 11.93 4.14 7.30
C ALA A 143 10.40 4.18 7.22
N GLN A 144 9.69 3.69 8.26
CA GLN A 144 8.22 3.77 8.28
C GLN A 144 7.72 5.19 8.57
N VAL A 145 8.52 6.01 9.27
CA VAL A 145 8.10 7.32 9.79
C VAL A 145 8.28 8.42 8.75
N LEU A 146 9.37 8.37 7.97
CA LEU A 146 9.71 9.41 7.00
C LEU A 146 8.59 9.65 5.97
N PRO A 147 8.06 8.64 5.26
CA PRO A 147 6.99 8.87 4.28
C PRO A 147 5.72 9.43 4.92
N CYS A 148 5.39 8.97 6.13
CA CYS A 148 4.23 9.47 6.88
C CYS A 148 4.40 10.96 7.23
N ARG A 149 5.54 11.36 7.81
CA ARG A 149 5.79 12.77 8.16
C ARG A 149 5.82 13.68 6.95
N VAL A 150 6.45 13.23 5.86
CA VAL A 150 6.48 13.98 4.58
C VAL A 150 5.06 14.19 4.05
N LEU A 151 4.24 13.14 4.02
CA LEU A 151 2.86 13.26 3.54
C LEU A 151 2.02 14.17 4.44
N MET A 152 2.17 14.05 5.76
CA MET A 152 1.48 14.92 6.72
C MET A 152 1.82 16.38 6.48
N GLU A 153 3.09 16.72 6.28
CA GLU A 153 3.51 18.10 6.03
C GLU A 153 3.02 18.62 4.67
N LEU A 154 3.08 17.78 3.61
CA LEU A 154 2.54 18.14 2.30
C LEU A 154 1.03 18.41 2.33
N LEU A 155 0.28 17.70 3.18
CA LEU A 155 -1.17 17.82 3.31
C LEU A 155 -1.62 18.78 4.43
N GLY A 156 -0.69 19.34 5.20
CA GLY A 156 -1.02 20.20 6.35
C GLY A 156 -1.71 19.46 7.50
N ILE A 157 -1.41 18.17 7.70
CA ILE A 157 -1.95 17.36 8.80
C ILE A 157 -1.06 17.55 10.03
N ASP A 158 -1.54 18.31 11.01
CA ASP A 158 -0.80 18.67 12.24
C ASP A 158 -1.39 18.05 13.52
N ARG A 159 -2.69 17.76 13.51
CA ARG A 159 -3.45 17.27 14.67
C ARG A 159 -3.50 15.75 14.86
N VAL A 160 -2.75 14.99 14.07
CA VAL A 160 -2.72 13.53 14.15
C VAL A 160 -1.29 13.07 14.38
N ALA A 161 -1.07 12.21 15.38
CA ALA A 161 0.25 11.64 15.60
C ALA A 161 0.65 10.72 14.42
N PRO A 162 1.91 10.76 13.94
CA PRO A 162 2.37 9.89 12.85
C PRO A 162 2.10 8.39 13.14
N ALA A 163 2.31 7.94 14.37
CA ALA A 163 2.03 6.57 14.78
C ALA A 163 0.57 6.16 14.57
N THR A 164 -0.38 7.09 14.70
CA THR A 164 -1.80 6.81 14.45
C THR A 164 -2.09 6.63 12.96
N LEU A 165 -1.53 7.49 12.10
CA LEU A 165 -1.68 7.35 10.65
C LEU A 165 -1.03 6.07 10.13
N ILE A 166 0.14 5.71 10.66
CA ILE A 166 0.81 4.45 10.28
C ILE A 166 -0.09 3.25 10.63
N ARG A 167 -0.62 3.18 11.87
CA ARG A 167 -1.54 2.11 12.26
C ARG A 167 -2.79 2.03 11.36
N TRP A 168 -3.36 3.17 10.97
CA TRP A 168 -4.51 3.19 10.05
C TRP A 168 -4.11 2.73 8.64
N SER A 169 -2.92 3.09 8.17
CA SER A 169 -2.37 2.62 6.90
C SER A 169 -2.15 1.11 6.91
N ASP A 170 -1.57 0.57 7.98
CA ASP A 170 -1.35 -0.87 8.13
C ASP A 170 -2.68 -1.64 8.15
N ALA A 171 -3.66 -1.15 8.91
CA ALA A 171 -5.01 -1.73 8.94
C ALA A 171 -5.70 -1.70 7.57
N ALA A 172 -5.50 -0.63 6.78
CA ALA A 172 -6.02 -0.56 5.42
C ALA A 172 -5.29 -1.56 4.49
N LEU A 173 -3.97 -1.70 4.62
CA LEU A 173 -3.19 -2.67 3.86
C LEU A 173 -3.66 -4.10 4.14
N GLU A 174 -3.86 -4.43 5.40
CA GLU A 174 -4.37 -5.74 5.84
C GLU A 174 -5.79 -6.00 5.33
N LEU A 175 -6.68 -5.01 5.41
CA LEU A 175 -8.07 -5.14 4.96
C LEU A 175 -8.19 -5.41 3.45
N PHE A 176 -7.40 -4.72 2.62
CA PHE A 176 -7.53 -4.79 1.17
C PHE A 176 -6.62 -5.82 0.52
N TRP A 177 -5.40 -5.99 1.00
CA TRP A 177 -4.38 -6.83 0.36
C TRP A 177 -3.80 -7.91 1.27
N GLY A 178 -4.35 -8.09 2.48
CA GLY A 178 -3.90 -9.11 3.44
C GLY A 178 -4.65 -10.44 3.34
N ARG A 179 -4.07 -11.45 4.00
CA ARG A 179 -4.72 -12.71 4.37
C ARG A 179 -4.47 -13.00 5.87
N PRO A 180 -5.07 -12.20 6.78
CA PRO A 180 -4.87 -12.38 8.21
C PRO A 180 -5.26 -13.78 8.69
N ALA A 181 -4.39 -14.38 9.51
CA ALA A 181 -4.59 -15.72 10.05
C ALA A 181 -5.85 -15.76 10.95
N ARG A 182 -6.55 -16.90 10.97
CA ARG A 182 -7.74 -17.12 11.84
C ARG A 182 -7.43 -16.98 13.35
N SER A 183 -6.18 -17.13 13.78
CA SER A 183 -5.75 -16.95 15.17
C SER A 183 -5.62 -15.48 15.60
N ALA A 184 -5.58 -14.53 14.66
CA ALA A 184 -5.56 -13.09 14.97
C ALA A 184 -6.94 -12.58 15.48
N TRP A 185 -7.97 -13.42 15.44
CA TRP A 185 -9.36 -13.08 15.73
C TRP A 185 -9.82 -13.56 17.12
N SER A 186 -8.90 -13.83 18.06
CA SER A 186 -9.24 -14.27 19.43
C SER A 186 -9.77 -13.15 20.35
N TRP A 187 -10.23 -12.04 19.78
CA TRP A 187 -10.84 -10.91 20.48
C TRP A 187 -12.33 -10.75 20.12
N CYS A 188 -13.03 -11.86 19.95
CA CYS A 188 -14.49 -11.94 19.92
C CYS A 188 -14.96 -12.96 20.95
#